data_AF-A0A1Y1Q6Q0-F1
#
_entry.id   AF-A0A1Y1Q6Q0-F1
#
_cell.length_a   1.000
_cell.length_b   1.000
_cell.length_c   1.000
_cell.angle_alpha   90.00
_cell.angle_beta   90.00
_cell.angle_gamma   90.00
#
_symmetry.space_group_name_H-M   'P 1'
#
loop_
_entity.id
_entity.type
_entity.pdbx_description
1 polymer ?
#
loop_
_entity_poly.entity_id
_entity_poly.type
_entity_poly.pdbx_seq_one_letter_code
_entity_poly.pdbx_strand_id
1 'polypeptide(L)'
;MKIRHWVVLAISLLLLPTTLWAQTVVLVHGFQGNGMDWREDGITQTLQQQGFVDGGDLIFTPRGIYNPLPTAIFPTKPERMVYTLELPPRAPILQQAQWLNLYLQQIYAQRQEPLTLVGHSAGGLVARGWLVQYA
;
A
#
# COMPACT_ATOMS: atom_id res chain seq x y z
N MET A 1 -48.67 2.20 2.73
CA MET A 1 -47.64 1.34 2.09
C MET A 1 -47.73 -0.06 2.66
N LYS A 2 -47.85 -1.10 1.81
CA LYS A 2 -48.04 -2.51 2.25
C LYS A 2 -46.73 -3.11 2.76
N ILE A 3 -46.79 -4.01 3.74
CA ILE A 3 -45.63 -4.66 4.41
C ILE A 3 -44.58 -5.24 3.45
N ARG A 4 -45.03 -5.69 2.27
CA ARG A 4 -44.18 -6.16 1.16
C ARG A 4 -43.14 -5.12 0.70
N HIS A 5 -43.46 -3.83 0.74
CA HIS A 5 -42.53 -2.76 0.34
C HIS A 5 -41.43 -2.55 1.38
N TRP A 6 -41.75 -2.73 2.67
CA TRP A 6 -40.76 -2.66 3.76
C TRP A 6 -39.80 -3.84 3.71
N VAL A 7 -40.29 -5.04 3.39
CA VAL A 7 -39.46 -6.24 3.22
C VAL A 7 -38.50 -6.08 2.03
N VAL A 8 -39.01 -5.60 0.89
CA VAL A 8 -38.16 -5.34 -0.29
C VAL A 8 -37.12 -4.27 0.01
N LEU A 9 -37.49 -3.17 0.69
CA LEU A 9 -36.56 -2.10 1.06
C LEU A 9 -35.45 -2.60 2.01
N ALA A 10 -35.80 -3.42 3.00
CA ALA A 10 -34.84 -3.99 3.95
C ALA A 10 -33.85 -4.94 3.25
N ILE A 11 -34.33 -5.79 2.34
CA ILE A 11 -33.48 -6.67 1.53
C ILE A 11 -32.56 -5.85 0.60
N SER A 12 -33.08 -4.79 -0.03
CA SER A 12 -32.27 -3.90 -0.87
C SER A 12 -31.18 -3.17 -0.07
N LEU A 13 -31.45 -2.76 1.17
CA LEU A 13 -30.43 -2.12 2.02
C LEU A 13 -29.32 -3.09 2.43
N LEU A 14 -29.62 -4.37 2.63
CA LEU A 14 -28.63 -5.42 2.96
C LEU A 14 -27.75 -5.80 1.76
N LEU A 15 -28.17 -5.46 0.54
CA LEU A 15 -27.41 -5.68 -0.69
C LEU A 15 -26.50 -4.49 -1.04
N LEU A 16 -26.54 -3.39 -0.29
CA LEU A 16 -25.61 -2.29 -0.47
C LEU A 16 -24.21 -2.77 -0.06
N PRO A 17 -23.21 -2.72 -0.94
CA PRO A 17 -21.87 -3.12 -0.57
C PRO A 17 -21.36 -2.16 0.50
N THR A 18 -21.19 -2.66 1.73
CA THR A 18 -20.43 -1.97 2.78
C THR A 18 -18.96 -2.14 2.46
N THR A 19 -18.50 -1.51 1.39
CA THR A 19 -17.08 -1.48 1.09
C THR A 19 -16.46 -0.52 2.10
N LEU A 20 -16.02 -1.06 3.22
CA LEU A 20 -15.00 -0.43 4.05
C LEU A 20 -13.70 -0.63 3.25
N TRP A 21 -13.37 0.32 2.38
CA TRP A 21 -12.13 0.25 1.60
C TRP A 21 -10.99 0.51 2.58
N ALA A 22 -10.42 -0.57 3.09
CA ALA A 22 -9.16 -0.47 3.78
C ALA A 22 -8.12 0.11 2.80
N GLN A 23 -7.36 1.08 3.30
CA GLN A 23 -6.50 1.96 2.50
C GLN A 23 -5.05 1.58 2.76
N THR A 24 -4.46 0.82 1.84
CA THR A 24 -3.02 0.57 1.87
C THR A 24 -2.32 1.55 0.92
N VAL A 25 -1.43 2.37 1.46
CA VAL A 25 -0.55 3.28 0.72
C VAL A 25 0.85 2.67 0.66
N VAL A 26 1.47 2.73 -0.51
CA VAL A 26 2.84 2.29 -0.73
C VAL A 26 3.65 3.45 -1.30
N LEU A 27 4.67 3.88 -0.56
CA LEU A 27 5.52 5.01 -0.89
C LEU A 27 6.75 4.53 -1.69
N VAL A 28 6.93 5.08 -2.89
CA VAL A 28 7.99 4.72 -3.83
C VAL A 28 8.96 5.91 -3.94
N HIS A 29 10.18 5.75 -3.42
CA HIS A 29 11.18 6.83 -3.43
C HIS A 29 11.71 7.13 -4.84
N GLY A 30 12.33 8.30 -4.97
CA GLY A 30 12.93 8.78 -6.22
C GLY A 30 14.40 8.40 -6.40
N PHE A 31 15.01 8.98 -7.43
CA PHE A 31 16.43 8.81 -7.72
C PHE A 31 17.29 9.26 -6.53
N GLN A 32 18.28 8.44 -6.17
CA GLN A 32 19.15 8.63 -4.99
C GLN A 32 18.47 8.62 -3.62
N GLY A 33 17.15 8.43 -3.56
CA GLY A 33 16.46 8.19 -2.30
C GLY A 33 16.52 6.73 -1.86
N ASN A 34 15.94 6.47 -0.70
CA ASN A 34 15.75 5.15 -0.11
C ASN A 34 14.38 5.09 0.61
N GLY A 35 14.01 3.92 1.13
CA GLY A 35 12.73 3.70 1.80
C GLY A 35 12.57 4.49 3.12
N MET A 36 13.67 4.77 3.81
CA MET A 36 13.68 5.48 5.10
C MET A 36 13.55 6.99 4.98
N ASP A 37 13.89 7.60 3.84
CA ASP A 37 13.77 9.05 3.61
C ASP A 37 12.36 9.57 3.95
N TRP A 38 11.32 8.80 3.63
CA TRP A 38 9.93 9.15 3.95
C TRP A 38 9.67 9.31 5.47
N ARG A 39 10.38 8.54 6.30
CA ARG A 39 10.30 8.65 7.77
C ARG A 39 11.17 9.79 8.27
N GLU A 40 12.36 9.94 7.72
CA GLU A 40 13.30 10.99 8.11
C GLU A 40 12.73 12.39 7.80
N ASP A 41 12.02 12.52 6.68
CA ASP A 41 11.37 13.75 6.22
C ASP A 41 9.99 14.02 6.88
N GLY A 42 9.51 13.14 7.76
CA GLY A 42 8.25 13.37 8.50
C GLY A 42 6.96 12.94 7.78
N ILE A 43 7.06 12.33 6.60
CA ILE A 43 5.89 11.97 5.78
C ILE A 43 5.08 10.83 6.41
N THR A 44 5.74 9.78 6.90
CA THR A 44 5.03 8.69 7.57
C THR A 44 4.38 9.15 8.87
N GLN A 45 5.02 10.05 9.62
CA GLN A 45 4.49 10.64 10.86
C GLN A 45 3.24 11.46 10.57
N THR A 46 3.25 12.22 9.47
CA THR A 46 2.07 12.97 9.00
C THR A 46 0.93 12.02 8.66
N LEU A 47 1.20 10.91 7.97
CA LEU A 47 0.19 9.90 7.67
C LEU A 47 -0.33 9.19 8.94
N GLN A 48 0.56 8.92 9.91
CA GLN A 48 0.18 8.35 11.20
C GLN A 48 -0.76 9.27 11.99
N GLN A 49 -0.52 10.58 11.96
CA GLN A 49 -1.42 11.57 12.55
C GLN A 49 -2.80 11.58 11.87
N GLN A 50 -2.90 11.12 10.61
CA GLN A 50 -4.15 10.92 9.87
C GLN A 50 -4.75 9.51 10.02
N GLY A 51 -4.23 8.72 10.97
CA GLY A 51 -4.74 7.40 11.31
C GLY A 51 -4.18 6.26 10.47
N PHE A 52 -3.14 6.48 9.67
CA PHE A 52 -2.41 5.37 9.04
C PHE A 52 -1.55 4.64 10.07
N VAL A 53 -1.52 3.32 9.99
CA VAL A 53 -0.57 2.50 10.71
C VAL A 53 0.68 2.34 9.86
N ASP A 54 1.86 2.54 10.45
CA ASP A 54 3.13 2.34 9.76
C ASP A 54 3.40 0.85 9.58
N GLY A 55 3.30 0.34 8.36
CA GLY A 55 3.56 -1.04 8.00
C GLY A 55 5.04 -1.40 7.87
N GLY A 56 5.95 -0.45 8.11
CA GLY A 56 7.40 -0.65 8.09
C GLY A 56 8.05 -0.36 6.74
N ASP A 57 9.36 -0.63 6.70
CA ASP A 57 10.21 -0.42 5.53
C ASP A 57 10.54 -1.76 4.87
N LEU A 58 10.07 -2.00 3.65
CA LEU A 58 10.27 -3.28 3.02
C LEU A 58 11.55 -3.30 2.20
N ILE A 59 12.47 -4.20 2.58
CA ILE A 59 13.79 -4.35 1.99
C ILE A 59 13.91 -5.70 1.30
N PHE A 60 14.37 -5.70 0.05
CA PHE A 60 14.57 -6.93 -0.69
C PHE A 60 15.93 -7.50 -0.33
N THR A 61 15.93 -8.76 0.10
CA THR A 61 17.16 -9.51 0.41
C THR A 61 17.21 -10.79 -0.42
N PRO A 62 18.36 -11.46 -0.53
CA PRO A 62 18.44 -12.78 -1.17
C PRO A 62 17.53 -13.85 -0.52
N ARG A 63 17.08 -13.63 0.72
CA ARG A 63 16.14 -14.52 1.44
C ARG A 63 14.67 -14.13 1.24
N GLY A 64 14.39 -13.09 0.44
CA GLY A 64 13.07 -12.52 0.23
C GLY A 64 12.92 -11.13 0.84
N ILE A 65 11.69 -10.62 0.83
CA ILE A 65 11.35 -9.31 1.38
C ILE A 65 11.37 -9.37 2.91
N TYR A 66 12.19 -8.53 3.51
CA TYR A 66 12.39 -8.37 4.93
C TYR A 66 11.82 -7.03 5.39
N ASN A 67 11.24 -6.99 6.59
CA ASN A 67 10.78 -5.76 7.24
C ASN A 67 11.54 -5.61 8.57
N PRO A 68 12.52 -4.70 8.68
CA PRO A 68 13.31 -4.48 9.89
C PRO A 68 12.52 -3.76 10.97
N LEU A 69 11.42 -3.10 10.60
CA LEU A 69 10.50 -2.40 11.49
C LEU A 69 9.15 -3.14 11.46
N PRO A 70 9.11 -4.40 11.92
CA PRO A 70 7.86 -5.13 11.93
C PRO A 70 6.85 -4.39 12.79
N THR A 71 5.68 -4.12 12.23
CA THR A 71 4.60 -3.53 13.00
C THR A 71 4.26 -4.37 14.20
N ALA A 72 3.82 -3.72 15.28
CA ALA A 72 3.19 -4.39 16.41
C ALA A 72 2.16 -5.40 15.90
N ILE A 73 2.10 -6.58 16.52
CA ILE A 73 1.07 -7.58 16.20
C ILE A 73 -0.28 -6.97 16.57
N PHE A 74 -1.04 -6.55 15.56
CA PHE A 74 -2.38 -6.02 15.80
C PHE A 74 -3.36 -7.18 15.95
N PRO A 75 -4.26 -7.13 16.96
CA PRO A 75 -5.29 -8.16 17.13
C PRO A 75 -6.27 -8.19 15.94
N THR A 76 -6.39 -7.09 15.21
CA THR A 76 -7.17 -6.96 13.98
C THR A 76 -6.36 -6.27 12.89
N LYS A 77 -6.64 -6.60 11.63
CA LYS A 77 -6.00 -5.96 10.48
C LYS A 77 -6.31 -4.45 10.49
N PRO A 78 -5.30 -3.55 10.52
CA PRO A 78 -5.56 -2.11 10.50
C PRO A 78 -6.29 -1.68 9.22
N GLU A 79 -7.23 -0.74 9.34
CA GLU A 79 -7.98 -0.21 8.19
C GLU A 79 -7.11 0.62 7.26
N ARG A 80 -6.14 1.37 7.78
CA ARG A 80 -5.24 2.23 7.02
C ARG A 80 -3.80 1.85 7.30
N MET A 81 -3.03 1.57 6.25
CA MET A 81 -1.66 1.09 6.36
C MET A 81 -0.78 1.86 5.38
N VAL A 82 0.43 2.23 5.80
CA VAL A 82 1.43 2.83 4.92
C VAL A 82 2.69 1.98 4.92
N TYR A 83 3.22 1.65 3.75
CA TYR A 83 4.50 0.97 3.59
C TYR A 83 5.48 1.88 2.85
N THR A 84 6.75 1.81 3.21
CA THR A 84 7.84 2.32 2.37
C THR A 84 8.59 1.13 1.77
N LEU A 85 9.22 1.34 0.62
CA LEU A 85 9.96 0.29 -0.08
C LEU A 85 11.39 0.76 -0.33
N GLU A 86 12.35 -0.14 -0.17
CA GLU A 86 13.72 0.06 -0.64
C GLU A 86 13.86 -0.47 -2.08
N LEU A 87 14.10 0.42 -3.04
CA LEU A 87 14.37 0.05 -4.43
C LEU A 87 15.81 0.39 -4.79
N PRO A 88 16.46 -0.35 -5.71
CA PRO A 88 17.81 -0.01 -6.15
C PRO A 88 17.80 1.34 -6.89
N PRO A 89 18.29 2.44 -6.28
CA PRO A 89 17.92 3.81 -6.68
C PRO A 89 18.54 4.26 -8.00
N ARG A 90 19.54 3.52 -8.49
CA ARG A 90 20.26 3.80 -9.75
C ARG A 90 19.98 2.74 -10.83
N ALA A 91 19.14 1.75 -10.54
CA ALA A 91 18.75 0.76 -11.55
C ALA A 91 17.84 1.42 -12.61
N PRO A 92 17.78 0.88 -13.85
CA PRO A 92 16.82 1.32 -14.85
C PRO A 92 15.38 1.24 -14.35
N ILE A 93 14.51 2.17 -14.79
CA ILE A 93 13.11 2.28 -14.33
C ILE A 93 12.35 0.95 -14.46
N LEU A 94 12.50 0.24 -15.58
CA LEU A 94 11.83 -1.06 -15.79
C LEU A 94 12.34 -2.14 -14.84
N GLN A 95 13.62 -2.10 -14.47
CA GLN A 95 14.15 -3.01 -13.46
C GLN A 95 13.60 -2.66 -12.08
N GLN A 96 13.55 -1.37 -11.71
CA GLN A 96 12.89 -0.94 -10.47
C GLN A 96 11.40 -1.33 -10.44
N ALA A 97 10.70 -1.29 -11.58
CA ALA A 97 9.30 -1.73 -11.68
C ALA A 97 9.13 -3.25 -11.47
N GLN A 98 10.11 -4.07 -11.90
CA GLN A 98 10.16 -5.50 -11.59
C GLN A 98 10.27 -5.74 -10.08
N TRP A 99 11.17 -5.01 -9.42
CA TRP A 99 11.32 -5.06 -7.96
C TRP A 99 10.04 -4.61 -7.25
N LEU A 100 9.46 -3.48 -7.68
CA LEU A 100 8.19 -2.97 -7.17
C LEU A 100 7.09 -4.03 -7.28
N ASN A 101 7.01 -4.78 -8.39
CA ASN A 101 6.02 -5.84 -8.54
C ASN A 101 6.11 -6.91 -7.44
N LEU A 102 7.31 -7.32 -7.06
CA LEU A 102 7.52 -8.32 -6.00
C LEU A 102 7.05 -7.79 -4.64
N TYR A 103 7.33 -6.52 -4.34
CA TYR A 103 6.83 -5.87 -3.14
C TYR A 103 5.32 -5.79 -3.09
N LEU A 104 4.69 -5.36 -4.19
CA LEU A 104 3.25 -5.22 -4.27
C LEU A 104 2.54 -6.58 -4.16
N GLN A 105 3.10 -7.64 -4.73
CA GLN A 105 2.58 -9.00 -4.53
C GLN A 105 2.62 -9.45 -3.07
N GLN A 106 3.73 -9.19 -2.37
CA GLN A 106 3.87 -9.50 -0.94
C GLN A 106 2.87 -8.70 -0.09
N ILE A 107 2.76 -7.39 -0.32
CA ILE A 107 1.81 -6.52 0.38
C ILE A 107 0.38 -6.96 0.08
N TYR A 108 0.04 -7.21 -1.19
CA TYR A 108 -1.30 -7.64 -1.57
C TYR A 108 -1.66 -9.02 -1.02
N ALA A 109 -0.72 -9.95 -0.90
CA ALA A 109 -0.98 -11.24 -0.26
C ALA A 109 -1.39 -11.09 1.21
N GLN A 110 -0.86 -10.08 1.92
CA GLN A 110 -1.20 -9.79 3.32
C GLN A 110 -2.46 -8.92 3.45
N ARG A 111 -2.64 -7.97 2.53
CA ARG A 111 -3.67 -6.94 2.62
C ARG A 111 -4.93 -7.31 1.83
N GLN A 112 -4.83 -7.97 0.69
CA GLN A 112 -5.98 -8.38 -0.16
C GLN A 112 -6.95 -7.23 -0.45
N GLU A 113 -6.43 -6.02 -0.67
CA GLU A 113 -7.19 -4.82 -0.98
C GLU A 113 -6.42 -3.96 -2.00
N PRO A 114 -7.10 -3.05 -2.72
CA PRO A 114 -6.43 -2.15 -3.66
C PRO A 114 -5.28 -1.37 -3.00
N LEU A 115 -4.13 -1.32 -3.67
CA LEU A 115 -2.96 -0.61 -3.19
C LEU A 115 -2.87 0.76 -3.88
N THR A 116 -2.70 1.83 -3.09
CA THR A 116 -2.44 3.18 -3.60
C THR A 116 -0.94 3.41 -3.68
N LEU A 117 -0.42 3.67 -4.88
CA LEU A 117 1.00 3.97 -5.10
C LEU A 117 1.23 5.47 -5.07
N VAL A 118 2.17 5.93 -4.25
CA VAL A 118 2.62 7.31 -4.21
C VAL A 118 4.10 7.34 -4.57
N GLY A 119 4.42 7.83 -5.76
CA GLY A 119 5.79 7.92 -6.24
C GLY A 119 6.32 9.35 -6.19
N HIS A 120 7.49 9.55 -5.58
CA HIS A 120 8.18 10.84 -5.61
C HIS A 120 9.21 10.90 -6.74
N SER A 121 9.18 11.97 -7.54
CA SER A 121 10.14 12.18 -8.64
C SER A 121 10.23 10.93 -9.54
N ALA A 122 11.41 10.33 -9.71
CA ALA A 122 11.61 9.09 -10.48
C ALA A 122 10.76 7.90 -9.98
N GLY A 123 10.38 7.86 -8.69
CA GLY A 123 9.49 6.84 -8.13
C GLY A 123 8.10 6.86 -8.77
N GLY A 124 7.64 8.03 -9.23
CA GLY A 124 6.40 8.14 -10.01
C GLY A 124 6.52 7.45 -11.38
N LEU A 125 7.68 7.54 -12.02
CA LEU A 125 7.96 6.83 -13.27
C LEU A 125 8.07 5.32 -13.04
N VAL A 126 8.65 4.88 -11.92
CA VAL A 126 8.67 3.47 -11.52
C VAL A 126 7.25 2.94 -11.31
N ALA A 127 6.42 3.65 -10.55
CA ALA A 127 5.03 3.28 -10.32
C ALA A 127 4.23 3.23 -11.64
N ARG A 128 4.41 4.20 -12.54
CA ARG A 128 3.77 4.19 -13.86
C ARG A 128 4.28 3.05 -14.74
N GLY A 129 5.59 2.80 -14.71
CA GLY A 129 6.21 1.68 -15.42
C GLY A 129 5.66 0.34 -14.96
N TRP A 130 5.47 0.17 -13.66
CA TRP A 130 4.80 -1.00 -13.10
C TRP A 130 3.35 -1.12 -13.59
N LEU A 131 2.58 -0.04 -13.52
CA LEU A 131 1.19 -0.03 -14.00
C LEU A 131 1.04 -0.45 -15.47
N VAL A 132 1.97 -0.04 -16.33
CA VAL A 132 1.93 -0.38 -17.76
C VAL A 132 2.35 -1.83 -18.01
N GLN A 133 3.22 -2.38 -17.17
CA GLN A 133 3.86 -3.67 -17.41
C GLN A 133 3.18 -4.84 -16.67
N TYR A 134 2.57 -4.59 -15.51
CA TYR A 134 2.14 -5.65 -14.56
C TYR A 134 0.73 -5.52 -14.01
N ALA A 135 0.14 -4.32 -13.99
CA ALA A 135 -1.17 -4.08 -13.35
C ALA A 135 -2.37 -4.55 -14.17
#